data_AF-A0A2S0VQ66-F1
#
_entry.id   AF-A0A2S0VQ66-F1
#
_cell.length_a   1.000
_cell.length_b   1.000
_cell.length_c   1.000
_cell.angle_alpha   90.00
_cell.angle_beta   90.00
_cell.angle_gamma   90.00
#
_symmetry.space_group_name_H-M   'P 1'
#
loop_
_entity.id
_entity.type
_entity.pdbx_description
1 polymer ?
#
loop_
_entity_poly.entity_id
_entity_poly.type
_entity_poly.pdbx_seq_one_letter_code
_entity_poly.pdbx_strand_id
1 'polypeptide(L)' 'MNQAFILNDDLTLNQETGVWQVTGMLSGQTLTFNIAQELLLETDPEIDKAMLQFDIEALIEDWLDENEPNSNEITID' A
#
# COMPACT_ATOMS: atom_id res chain seq x y z
N MET A 1 -2.22 -6.46 16.53
CA MET A 1 -1.11 -5.48 16.60
C MET A 1 -1.65 -4.11 17.03
N ASN A 2 -0.78 -3.14 17.32
CA ASN A 2 -1.12 -1.76 17.72
C ASN A 2 -0.12 -0.79 17.07
N GLN A 3 0.29 -1.07 15.83
CA GLN A 3 1.11 -0.15 15.04
C GLN A 3 0.14 0.87 14.46
N ALA A 4 0.25 2.14 14.87
CA ALA A 4 -0.50 3.22 14.27
C ALA A 4 0.12 3.53 12.90
N PHE A 5 -0.20 2.69 11.91
CA PHE A 5 0.04 2.96 10.51
C PHE A 5 -1.10 3.82 9.98
N ILE A 6 -0.76 4.87 9.23
CA ILE A 6 -1.74 5.77 8.63
C ILE A 6 -1.39 5.93 7.16
N LEU A 7 -2.28 5.51 6.27
CA LEU A 7 -2.15 5.80 4.84
C LEU A 7 -2.49 7.26 4.55
N ASN A 8 -1.71 7.87 3.67
CA ASN A 8 -2.06 9.14 3.05
C ASN A 8 -3.04 8.89 1.89
N ASP A 9 -3.87 9.88 1.57
CA ASP A 9 -4.79 9.82 0.42
C ASP A 9 -4.08 10.23 -0.88
N ASP A 10 -2.90 9.64 -1.13
CA ASP A 10 -2.03 9.92 -2.28
C ASP A 10 -1.84 8.71 -3.22
N LEU A 11 -2.73 7.72 -3.10
CA LEU A 11 -2.74 6.53 -3.93
C LEU A 11 -2.73 6.87 -5.43
N THR A 12 -1.71 6.40 -6.14
CA THR A 12 -1.48 6.68 -7.56
C THR A 12 -1.09 5.40 -8.29
N LEU A 13 -1.68 5.15 -9.47
CA LEU A 13 -1.27 4.05 -10.35
C LEU A 13 -0.14 4.52 -11.27
N ASN A 14 0.98 3.81 -11.23
CA ASN A 14 2.00 3.94 -12.28
C ASN A 14 1.60 3.06 -13.48
N GLN A 15 1.07 3.69 -14.53
CA GLN A 15 0.63 2.98 -15.74
C GLN A 15 1.79 2.36 -16.55
N GLU A 16 3.03 2.81 -16.37
CA GLU A 16 4.19 2.26 -17.09
C GLU A 16 4.65 0.93 -16.48
N THR A 17 4.54 0.78 -15.17
CA THR A 17 5.01 -0.40 -14.44
C THR A 17 3.90 -1.27 -13.87
N GLY A 18 2.64 -0.82 -13.89
CA GLY A 18 1.50 -1.58 -13.35
C GLY A 18 1.54 -1.71 -11.82
N VAL A 19 2.08 -0.72 -11.12
CA VAL A 19 2.17 -0.73 -9.64
C VAL A 19 1.38 0.42 -9.05
N TRP A 20 0.66 0.12 -7.97
CA TRP A 20 0.02 1.10 -7.12
C TRP A 20 1.04 1.65 -6.14
N GLN A 21 1.18 2.96 -6.09
CA GLN A 21 2.03 3.64 -5.15
C GLN A 21 1.17 4.40 -4.14
N VAL A 22 1.48 4.22 -2.86
CA VAL A 22 0.86 4.98 -1.76
C VAL A 22 1.91 5.31 -0.71
N THR A 23 1.77 6.45 -0.04
CA THR A 23 2.61 6.75 1.12
C THR A 23 1.83 6.58 2.40
N GLY A 24 2.53 6.16 3.46
CA GLY A 24 1.96 6.04 4.79
C GLY A 24 2.96 6.43 5.85
N MET A 25 2.46 6.73 7.05
CA MET A 25 3.29 7.05 8.20
C MET A 25 3.28 5.89 9.18
N LEU A 26 4.48 5.41 9.53
CA LEU A 26 4.70 4.43 10.58
C LEU A 26 5.66 5.02 11.60
N SER A 27 5.23 5.18 12.86
CA SER A 27 6.06 5.71 13.95
C SER A 27 6.72 7.07 13.67
N GLY A 28 6.06 7.94 12.88
CA GLY A 28 6.56 9.27 12.50
C GLY A 28 7.52 9.28 11.31
N GLN A 29 7.76 8.12 10.69
CA GLN A 29 8.51 7.98 9.44
C GLN A 29 7.54 7.79 8.27
N THR A 30 7.78 8.53 7.19
CA THR A 30 7.06 8.31 5.92
C THR A 30 7.68 7.16 5.17
N LEU A 31 6.85 6.18 4.82
CA LEU A 31 7.16 5.02 4.00
C LEU A 31 6.37 5.11 2.69
N THR A 32 6.97 4.66 1.61
CA THR A 32 6.37 4.55 0.28
C THR A 32 6.21 3.07 -0.03
N PHE A 33 4.99 2.65 -0.30
CA PHE A 33 4.65 1.29 -0.67
C PHE A 33 4.33 1.24 -2.15
N ASN A 34 4.96 0.30 -2.86
CA ASN A 34 4.67 -0.03 -4.25
C ASN A 34 4.05 -1.43 -4.27
N ILE A 35 2.77 -1.53 -4.60
CA ILE A 35 1.98 -2.76 -4.60
C ILE A 35 1.73 -3.17 -6.05
N ALA A 36 2.11 -4.38 -6.43
CA ALA A 36 1.83 -4.91 -7.76
C ALA A 36 0.30 -4.99 -8.00
N GLN A 37 -0.18 -4.52 -9.16
CA GLN A 37 -1.60 -4.58 -9.52
C GLN A 37 -2.15 -6.02 -9.50
N GLU A 38 -1.29 -7.02 -9.73
CA GLU A 38 -1.64 -8.44 -9.71
C GLU A 38 -2.09 -8.95 -8.33
N LEU A 39 -1.78 -8.23 -7.24
CA LEU A 39 -2.26 -8.55 -5.89
C LEU A 39 -3.68 -8.02 -5.62
N LEU A 40 -4.20 -7.17 -6.51
CA LEU A 40 -5.46 -6.44 -6.36
C LEU A 40 -6.47 -6.81 -7.48
N LEU A 41 -6.32 -8.00 -8.08
CA LEU A 41 -7.11 -8.43 -9.24
C LEU A 41 -8.62 -8.54 -8.99
N GLU A 42 -9.04 -8.66 -7.74
CA GLU A 42 -10.45 -8.72 -7.35
C GLU A 42 -11.09 -7.32 -7.23
N THR A 43 -10.28 -6.26 -7.26
CA THR A 43 -10.71 -4.88 -7.01
C THR A 43 -10.61 -4.07 -8.27
N ASP A 44 -11.76 -3.65 -8.80
CA ASP A 44 -11.82 -2.78 -9.96
C ASP A 44 -11.55 -1.32 -9.53
N PRO A 45 -10.39 -0.75 -9.88
CA PRO A 45 -9.99 0.59 -9.44
C PRO A 45 -10.81 1.70 -10.11
N GLU A 46 -11.47 1.43 -11.24
CA GLU A 46 -12.33 2.40 -11.94
C GLU A 46 -13.73 2.47 -11.33
N ILE A 47 -14.14 1.41 -10.62
CA ILE A 47 -15.46 1.32 -9.99
C ILE A 47 -15.42 1.84 -8.55
N ASP A 48 -14.38 1.50 -7.75
CA ASP A 48 -14.38 1.85 -6.32
C ASP A 48 -12.98 2.09 -5.73
N LYS A 49 -12.53 3.36 -5.77
CA LYS A 49 -11.26 3.81 -5.15
C LYS A 49 -11.23 3.52 -3.64
N ALA A 50 -12.36 3.58 -2.95
CA ALA A 50 -12.40 3.35 -1.50
C ALA A 50 -12.13 1.88 -1.17
N MET A 51 -12.73 0.95 -1.92
CA MET A 51 -12.42 -0.48 -1.77
C MET A 51 -10.94 -0.77 -2.04
N LEU A 52 -10.39 -0.23 -3.13
CA LEU A 52 -8.96 -0.38 -3.46
C LEU A 52 -8.04 0.10 -2.34
N GLN A 53 -8.37 1.22 -1.69
CA GLN A 53 -7.59 1.74 -0.59
C GLN A 53 -7.62 0.81 0.64
N PHE A 54 -8.77 0.21 0.95
CA PHE A 54 -8.89 -0.77 2.04
C PHE A 54 -8.11 -2.05 1.75
N ASP A 55 -8.15 -2.55 0.51
CA ASP A 55 -7.40 -3.75 0.13
C ASP A 55 -5.89 -3.52 0.22
N ILE A 56 -5.42 -2.34 -0.22
CA ILE A 56 -4.03 -1.93 -0.07
C ILE A 56 -3.63 -1.79 1.40
N GLU A 57 -4.49 -1.21 2.24
CA GLU A 57 -4.25 -1.11 3.68
C GLU A 57 -4.09 -2.48 4.32
N ALA A 58 -4.99 -3.42 4.01
CA ALA A 58 -4.93 -4.78 4.52
C ALA A 58 -3.66 -5.52 4.08
N LEU A 59 -3.24 -5.37 2.82
CA LEU A 59 -1.99 -5.96 2.31
C LEU A 59 -0.75 -5.39 3.01
N ILE A 60 -0.73 -4.09 3.25
CA ILE A 60 0.39 -3.44 3.95
C ILE A 60 0.44 -3.87 5.41
N GLU A 61 -0.71 -3.96 6.10
CA GLU A 61 -0.79 -4.45 7.48
C GLU A 61 -0.28 -5.90 7.58
N ASP A 62 -0.74 -6.79 6.71
CA ASP A 62 -0.29 -8.19 6.67
C ASP A 62 1.23 -8.28 6.43
N TRP A 63 1.76 -7.48 5.50
CA TRP A 63 3.19 -7.41 5.24
C TRP A 63 3.98 -6.90 6.46
N LEU A 64 3.50 -5.86 7.14
CA LEU A 64 4.14 -5.28 8.33
C LEU A 64 4.06 -6.19 9.57
N ASP A 65 3.13 -7.13 9.60
CA ASP A 65 3.01 -8.13 10.65
C ASP A 65 4.11 -9.20 10.54
N GLU A 66 4.53 -9.54 9.31
CA GLU A 66 5.60 -10.51 9.04
C GLU A 66 6.98 -9.86 8.81
N ASN A 67 7.03 -8.58 8.42
CA ASN A 67 8.24 -7.90 7.98
C ASN A 67 8.43 -6.53 8.65
N GLU A 68 9.68 -6.16 8.94
CA GLU A 68 10.02 -4.80 9.35
C GLU A 68 10.56 -3.99 8.16
N PRO A 69 10.11 -2.73 7.97
CA PRO A 69 10.60 -1.89 6.89
C PRO A 69 12.06 -1.49 7.11
N ASN A 70 12.96 -2.05 6.29
CA ASN A 70 14.39 -1.75 6.33
C ASN A 70 14.77 -0.52 5.48
N SER A 71 13.82 0.06 4.76
CA SER A 71 13.96 1.21 3.87
C SER A 71 12.68 2.04 3.89
N ASN A 72 12.76 3.28 3.41
CA ASN A 72 11.59 4.13 3.22
C ASN A 72 10.77 3.73 1.99
N GLU A 73 11.31 2.86 1.12
CA GLU A 73 10.62 2.35 -0.06
C GLU A 73 10.49 0.83 0.07
N ILE A 74 9.26 0.35 -0.04
CA ILE A 74 8.88 -1.05 0.14
C ILE A 74 8.14 -1.47 -1.12
N THR A 75 8.50 -2.64 -1.65
CA THR A 75 7.80 -3.25 -2.78
C THR A 75 7.12 -4.52 -2.28
N ILE A 76 5.84 -4.65 -2.61
CA ILE A 76 5.01 -5.81 -2.31
C ILE A 76 4.59 -6.37 -3.67
N ASP A 77 5.13 -7.55 -4.00
CA ASP A 77 4.98 -8.28 -5.26
C ASP A 77 4.39 -9.68 -5.06
#